data_AF-A0A1G1W8L3-F1
#
_entry.id   AF-A0A1G1W8L3-F1
#
_cell.length_a   1.000
_cell.length_b   1.000
_cell.length_c   1.000
_cell.angle_alpha   90.00
_cell.angle_beta   90.00
_cell.angle_gamma   90.00
#
_symmetry.space_group_name_H-M   'P 1'
#
loop_
_entity.id
_entity.type
_entity.pdbx_description
1 polymer ?
#
loop_
_entity_poly.entity_id
_entity_poly.type
_entity_poly.pdbx_seq_one_letter_code
_entity_poly.pdbx_strand_id
1 'polypeptide(L)'
;MLKRLKLGREKGQIALITVLILLSATAVLVVAISALTFNEIKKLNNIVRSAQSYYAAEGGIEDAILRLQNRMDYTNPYTLTVGDGSTQVEITGSANQPTVTSRGNVDNRIRKLQVGLQASSTATNIAFNYGVQVGYGGLHMDNNSAVVGNVYSNGPITSGPNNPDITGTVFSASGAAAAVDQKNDTPIPAPNSITFGNTDAAQDVAQSFQVSSTNTINRVELYIKKQSTPGDLTVRITNDNGGNPGSTTFAQGTLSSGDVTGSFGWVSATFTSQPQLIAGVTYWLVLDGARNATKYYIWAANASYPTGEAKTGEYSSGPWSATGLDGYFKLYLGGTVGSIDGIDIGTGGTGDGHANTITGSTATGTLYCQGPPYPGNGNNKPCTFSLDPSPENMPISEANINQFKADAAAGGTISGDYTPSGGSSSLGPVEITGNMTVPGGHILTITGTVWVHGYITFGNGAQIRLHPAYGTDSGLILSDGYIYIDNGVIFTGSGQPGSYIMTLTTNDCNGTGSPTGQPCTSENSAMYVANNAQNIILYAAAGQLRLRQNVDTYEATAYRLYLEENATVTYESGLVNANFTSGPGAGYEILSWTEIE
;
A
#
# COMPACT_ATOMS: atom_id res chain seq x y z
N MET A 1 73.03 22.47 101.91
CA MET A 1 72.87 23.63 101.01
C MET A 1 71.85 23.24 99.93
N LEU A 2 70.61 23.73 100.00
CA LEU A 2 69.53 23.36 99.07
C LEU A 2 69.32 24.47 98.04
N LYS A 3 69.55 24.17 96.76
CA LYS A 3 69.20 25.04 95.62
C LYS A 3 67.74 24.76 95.24
N ARG A 4 66.82 25.70 95.51
CA ARG A 4 65.46 25.68 94.94
C ARG A 4 65.48 26.33 93.56
N LEU A 5 65.35 25.52 92.51
CA LEU A 5 65.10 25.98 91.14
C LEU A 5 63.72 26.65 91.07
N LYS A 6 63.69 27.88 90.54
CA LYS A 6 62.47 28.62 90.22
C LYS A 6 61.94 28.18 88.86
N LEU A 7 60.74 27.62 88.84
CA LEU A 7 59.90 27.44 87.64
C LEU A 7 59.44 28.82 87.12
N GLY A 8 59.82 29.16 85.89
CA GLY A 8 59.34 30.34 85.15
C GLY A 8 58.18 29.97 84.22
N ARG A 9 57.16 30.82 84.17
CA ARG A 9 55.83 30.53 83.60
C ARG A 9 55.83 30.55 82.05
N GLU A 10 55.91 29.39 81.41
CA GLU A 10 55.72 29.20 79.95
C GLU A 10 54.24 29.12 79.51
N LYS A 11 53.28 29.67 80.25
CA LYS A 11 51.85 29.49 79.93
C LYS A 11 51.34 30.29 78.72
N GLY A 12 52.03 31.38 78.33
CA GLY A 12 51.64 32.21 77.17
C GLY A 12 52.18 31.70 75.83
N GLN A 13 53.43 31.22 75.80
CA GLN A 13 54.03 30.66 74.58
C GLN A 13 53.40 29.32 74.19
N ILE A 14 53.06 28.48 75.17
CA ILE A 14 52.33 27.23 74.92
C ILE A 14 50.95 27.51 74.32
N ALA A 15 50.24 28.54 74.79
CA ALA A 15 48.94 28.93 74.23
C ALA A 15 49.07 29.41 72.76
N LEU A 16 50.09 30.20 72.44
CA LEU A 16 50.31 30.70 71.08
C LEU A 16 50.73 29.58 70.11
N ILE A 17 51.60 28.66 70.54
CA ILE A 17 51.98 27.48 69.75
C ILE A 17 50.77 26.56 69.53
N THR A 18 49.95 26.34 70.56
CA THR A 18 48.72 25.54 70.46
C THR A 18 47.73 26.18 69.47
N VAL A 19 47.54 27.50 69.53
CA VAL A 19 46.71 28.23 68.56
C VAL A 19 47.28 28.13 67.15
N LEU A 20 48.58 28.29 66.96
CA LEU A 20 49.22 28.17 65.64
C LEU A 20 49.10 26.76 65.05
N ILE A 21 49.26 25.72 65.87
CA ILE A 21 49.07 24.33 65.44
C ILE A 21 47.60 24.06 65.11
N LEU A 22 46.65 24.58 65.89
CA LEU A 22 45.22 24.48 65.59
C LEU A 22 44.87 25.24 64.29
N LEU A 23 45.47 26.40 64.06
CA LEU A 23 45.22 27.23 62.87
C LEU A 23 45.83 26.59 61.61
N SER A 24 47.01 25.99 61.71
CA SER A 24 47.60 25.23 60.60
C SER A 24 46.83 23.94 60.32
N ALA A 25 46.41 23.20 61.35
CA ALA A 25 45.59 22.01 61.19
C ALA A 25 44.24 22.31 60.53
N THR A 26 43.58 23.40 60.94
CA THR A 26 42.31 23.85 60.32
C THR A 26 42.51 24.34 58.89
N ALA A 27 43.61 25.03 58.56
CA ALA A 27 43.92 25.43 57.18
C ALA A 27 44.14 24.22 56.25
N VAL A 28 44.87 23.20 56.71
CA VAL A 28 45.07 21.95 55.96
C VAL A 28 43.73 21.24 55.72
N LEU A 29 42.87 21.20 56.74
CA LEU A 29 41.50 20.66 56.62
C LEU A 29 40.66 21.41 55.58
N VAL A 30 40.69 22.74 55.58
CA VAL A 30 39.94 23.57 54.60
C VAL A 30 40.43 23.32 53.18
N VAL A 31 41.74 23.25 52.95
CA VAL A 31 42.31 22.96 51.63
C VAL A 31 41.92 21.55 51.16
N ALA A 32 41.98 20.56 52.07
CA ALA A 32 41.59 19.19 51.75
C ALA A 32 40.10 19.08 51.36
N ILE A 33 39.20 19.71 52.12
CA ILE A 33 37.76 19.74 51.83
C ILE A 33 37.50 20.50 50.51
N SER A 34 38.19 21.62 50.28
CA SER A 34 38.05 22.41 49.04
C SER A 34 38.49 21.61 47.81
N ALA A 35 39.58 20.85 47.90
CA ALA A 35 40.05 19.99 46.82
C ALA A 35 39.06 18.85 46.52
N LEU A 36 38.51 18.21 47.55
CA LEU A 36 37.50 17.16 47.40
C LEU A 36 36.22 17.69 46.75
N THR A 37 35.71 18.83 47.23
CA THR A 37 34.50 19.46 46.66
C THR A 37 34.70 19.92 45.22
N PHE A 38 35.86 20.48 44.86
CA PHE A 38 36.16 20.89 43.49
C PHE A 38 36.22 19.71 42.52
N ASN A 39 36.80 18.58 42.96
CA ASN A 39 36.81 17.34 42.18
C ASN A 39 35.39 16.79 42.00
N GLU A 40 34.54 16.89 43.02
CA GLU A 40 33.17 16.42 42.96
C GLU A 40 32.31 17.28 42.02
N ILE A 41 32.47 18.61 42.06
CA ILE A 41 31.81 19.54 41.12
C ILE A 41 32.25 19.25 39.67
N LYS A 42 33.53 18.97 39.44
CA LYS A 42 34.02 18.60 38.10
C LYS A 42 33.38 17.30 37.59
N LYS A 43 33.26 16.28 38.44
CA LYS A 43 32.59 15.02 38.08
C LYS A 43 31.11 15.25 37.78
N LEU A 44 30.40 15.99 38.64
CA LEU A 44 28.99 16.32 38.43
C LEU A 44 28.78 17.08 37.12
N ASN A 45 29.59 18.11 36.86
CA ASN A 45 29.54 18.82 35.58
C ASN A 45 29.81 17.91 34.39
N ASN A 46 30.73 16.94 34.52
CA ASN A 46 31.00 15.97 33.46
C ASN A 46 29.81 15.02 33.24
N ILE A 47 29.15 14.58 34.30
CA ILE A 47 27.94 13.75 34.24
C ILE A 47 26.79 14.52 33.57
N VAL A 48 26.54 15.75 33.99
CA VAL A 48 25.49 16.61 33.40
C VAL A 48 25.75 16.85 31.91
N ARG A 49 26.96 17.25 31.53
CA ARG A 49 27.32 17.49 30.11
C ARG A 49 27.25 16.22 29.28
N SER A 50 27.66 15.08 29.85
CA SER A 50 27.52 13.77 29.20
C SER A 50 26.05 13.40 28.98
N ALA A 51 25.17 13.65 29.95
CA ALA A 51 23.73 13.44 29.79
C ALA A 51 23.13 14.38 28.74
N GLN A 52 23.50 15.66 28.73
CA GLN A 52 23.05 16.61 27.70
C GLN A 52 23.51 16.18 26.30
N SER A 53 24.73 15.66 26.17
CA SER A 53 25.25 15.13 24.90
C SER A 53 24.48 13.89 24.45
N TYR A 54 24.05 13.04 25.38
CA TYR A 54 23.21 11.88 25.10
C TYR A 54 21.83 12.32 24.59
N TYR A 55 21.16 13.27 25.25
CA TYR A 55 19.88 13.80 24.78
C TYR A 55 19.99 14.53 23.44
N ALA A 56 21.10 15.21 23.17
CA ALA A 56 21.36 15.79 21.84
C ALA A 56 21.48 14.69 20.78
N ALA A 57 22.12 13.56 21.10
CA ALA A 57 22.18 12.41 20.21
C ALA A 57 20.78 11.80 19.98
N GLU A 58 19.96 11.63 21.02
CA GLU A 58 18.56 11.16 20.87
C GLU A 58 17.74 12.09 20.00
N GLY A 59 17.82 13.41 20.22
CA GLY A 59 17.12 14.39 19.38
C GLY A 59 17.51 14.30 17.91
N GLY A 60 18.77 13.96 17.60
CA GLY A 60 19.22 13.70 16.22
C GLY A 60 18.69 12.40 15.64
N ILE A 61 18.57 11.32 16.45
CA ILE A 61 17.94 10.07 16.02
C ILE A 61 16.45 10.29 15.71
N GLU A 62 15.72 10.96 16.61
CA GLU A 62 14.29 11.23 16.45
C GLU A 62 14.01 12.11 15.23
N ASP A 63 14.79 13.18 15.02
CA ASP A 63 14.68 14.03 13.83
C ASP A 63 14.99 13.24 12.54
N ALA A 64 16.01 12.36 12.55
CA ALA A 64 16.33 11.53 11.40
C ALA A 64 15.23 10.52 11.09
N ILE A 65 14.70 9.82 12.10
CA ILE A 65 13.57 8.89 11.93
C ILE A 65 12.35 9.64 11.42
N LEU A 66 12.05 10.83 11.96
CA LEU A 66 10.94 11.66 11.50
C LEU A 66 11.12 12.04 10.03
N ARG A 67 12.32 12.45 9.61
CA ARG A 67 12.61 12.78 8.21
C ARG A 67 12.51 11.56 7.30
N LEU A 68 13.00 10.40 7.74
CA LEU A 68 12.90 9.14 7.01
C LEU A 68 11.46 8.66 6.87
N GLN A 69 10.66 8.73 7.95
CA GLN A 69 9.25 8.37 7.97
C GLN A 69 8.40 9.31 7.12
N ASN A 70 8.65 10.62 7.19
CA ASN A 70 7.87 11.63 6.47
C ASN A 70 8.50 12.04 5.12
N ARG A 71 9.55 11.34 4.68
CA ARG A 71 10.32 11.61 3.44
C ARG A 71 10.70 13.08 3.25
N MET A 72 11.11 13.74 4.32
CA MET A 72 11.58 15.12 4.26
C MET A 72 12.96 15.21 3.61
N ASP A 73 13.23 16.28 2.88
CA ASP A 73 14.57 16.53 2.33
C ASP A 73 15.62 16.71 3.45
N TYR A 74 16.80 16.12 3.24
CA TYR A 74 17.96 16.31 4.10
C TYR A 74 19.27 16.20 3.33
N THR A 75 20.29 16.90 3.81
CA THR A 75 21.68 16.70 3.39
C THR A 75 22.31 15.62 4.26
N ASN A 76 23.21 14.80 3.72
CA ASN A 76 23.86 13.74 4.50
C ASN A 76 25.40 13.85 4.43
N PRO A 77 26.11 13.98 5.55
CA PRO A 77 25.59 14.18 6.92
C PRO A 77 25.01 15.58 7.13
N TYR A 78 24.20 15.76 8.19
CA TYR A 78 23.70 17.08 8.62
C TYR A 78 23.90 17.31 10.12
N THR A 79 23.73 18.56 10.56
CA THR A 79 23.87 18.96 11.97
C THR A 79 22.63 19.68 12.47
N LEU A 80 22.22 19.37 13.70
CA LEU A 80 21.11 19.99 14.41
C LEU A 80 21.60 20.57 15.74
N THR A 81 21.12 21.76 16.12
CA THR A 81 21.32 22.32 17.46
C THR A 81 20.21 21.84 18.38
N VAL A 82 20.58 21.25 19.52
CA VAL A 82 19.63 20.72 20.52
C VAL A 82 19.97 21.34 21.87
N GLY A 83 19.23 22.38 22.25
CA GLY A 83 19.53 23.18 23.45
C GLY A 83 20.93 23.81 23.36
N ASP A 84 21.75 23.58 24.39
CA ASP A 84 23.15 24.06 24.46
C ASP A 84 24.15 23.14 23.71
N GLY A 85 23.67 22.04 23.13
CA GLY A 85 24.46 21.06 22.41
C GLY A 85 24.24 21.08 20.90
N SER A 86 25.04 20.28 20.21
CA SER A 86 24.84 19.99 18.78
C SER A 86 24.86 18.49 18.56
N THR A 87 24.16 18.02 17.54
CA THR A 87 24.29 16.65 17.05
C THR A 87 24.62 16.65 15.57
N GLN A 88 25.50 15.74 15.16
CA GLN A 88 25.76 15.43 13.76
C GLN A 88 25.11 14.08 13.44
N VAL A 89 24.22 14.06 12.47
CA VAL A 89 23.50 12.88 12.04
C VAL A 89 24.07 12.41 10.70
N GLU A 90 24.31 11.11 10.61
CA GLU A 90 24.72 10.42 9.40
C GLU A 90 23.79 9.23 9.16
N ILE A 91 23.24 9.13 7.96
CA ILE A 91 22.37 8.03 7.55
C ILE A 91 23.13 7.19 6.52
N THR A 92 23.32 5.91 6.80
CA THR A 92 24.05 4.97 5.93
C THR A 92 23.18 3.74 5.63
N GLY A 93 23.61 2.86 4.72
CA GLY A 93 22.84 1.68 4.32
C GLY A 93 21.91 1.94 3.13
N SER A 94 21.06 0.96 2.80
CA SER A 94 20.07 1.07 1.74
C SER A 94 18.78 1.71 2.26
N ALA A 95 17.91 2.18 1.36
CA ALA A 95 16.58 2.68 1.74
C ALA A 95 15.75 1.65 2.52
N ASN A 96 15.99 0.34 2.31
CA ASN A 96 15.27 -0.73 2.98
C ASN A 96 15.84 -1.10 4.36
N GLN A 97 17.12 -0.82 4.61
CA GLN A 97 17.74 -1.04 5.93
C GLN A 97 18.69 0.12 6.28
N PRO A 98 18.15 1.34 6.50
CA PRO A 98 18.98 2.46 6.85
C PRO A 98 19.48 2.33 8.28
N THR A 99 20.73 2.72 8.48
CA THR A 99 21.38 2.84 9.78
C THR A 99 21.60 4.31 10.06
N VAL A 100 20.91 4.84 11.07
CA VAL A 100 21.04 6.22 11.52
C VAL A 100 22.08 6.26 12.64
N THR A 101 23.12 7.07 12.49
CA THR A 101 24.10 7.34 13.54
C THR A 101 24.03 8.82 13.92
N SER A 102 23.85 9.11 15.20
CA SER A 102 23.73 10.48 15.74
C SER A 102 24.82 10.72 16.78
N ARG A 103 25.64 11.76 16.56
CA ARG A 103 26.77 12.13 17.40
C ARG A 103 26.48 13.45 18.14
N GLY A 104 25.97 13.34 19.37
CA GLY A 104 25.72 14.48 20.25
C GLY A 104 27.00 14.97 20.93
N ASN A 105 27.16 16.31 20.99
CA ASN A 105 28.32 16.98 21.55
C ASN A 105 27.92 18.22 22.38
N VAL A 106 28.31 18.24 23.65
CA VAL A 106 28.26 19.41 24.55
C VAL A 106 29.65 19.60 25.18
N ASP A 107 30.31 20.72 24.90
CA ASP A 107 31.64 21.05 25.45
C ASP A 107 32.67 19.90 25.34
N ASN A 108 32.74 19.26 24.17
CA ASN A 108 33.61 18.11 23.87
C ASN A 108 33.32 16.84 24.68
N ARG A 109 32.12 16.72 25.27
CA ARG A 109 31.58 15.45 25.76
C ARG A 109 30.77 14.89 24.63
N ILE A 110 31.12 13.69 24.17
CA ILE A 110 30.52 13.11 22.97
C ILE A 110 29.79 11.85 23.38
N ARG A 111 28.55 11.69 22.91
CA ARG A 111 27.77 10.46 23.01
C ARG A 111 27.28 10.12 21.60
N LYS A 112 27.36 8.85 21.22
CA LYS A 112 26.94 8.39 19.89
C LYS A 112 25.85 7.35 20.04
N LEU A 113 24.73 7.57 19.37
CA LEU A 113 23.66 6.61 19.27
C LEU A 113 23.60 6.08 17.84
N GLN A 114 23.23 4.82 17.72
CA GLN A 114 22.96 4.19 16.45
C GLN A 114 21.62 3.46 16.51
N VAL A 115 20.82 3.67 15.49
CA VAL A 115 19.56 2.96 15.28
C VAL A 115 19.61 2.25 13.93
N GLY A 116 19.41 0.93 13.97
CA GLY A 116 19.17 0.13 12.80
C GLY A 116 17.68 0.09 12.50
N LEU A 117 17.30 0.48 11.29
CA LEU A 117 15.93 0.45 10.82
C LEU A 117 15.76 -0.62 9.74
N GLN A 118 14.56 -1.17 9.64
CA GLN A 118 14.11 -2.00 8.54
C GLN A 118 12.86 -1.36 7.98
N ALA A 119 12.82 -1.02 6.70
CA ALA A 119 11.57 -0.64 6.08
C ALA A 119 10.56 -1.76 6.36
N SER A 120 9.40 -1.42 6.91
CA SER A 120 8.29 -2.33 7.25
C SER A 120 7.84 -3.04 5.99
N SER A 121 8.56 -4.08 5.60
CA SER A 121 8.14 -5.02 4.58
C SER A 121 7.02 -5.87 5.17
N THR A 122 5.83 -5.31 5.20
CA THR A 122 4.63 -6.12 5.19
C THR A 122 4.02 -6.00 3.83
N ALA A 123 4.35 -6.99 2.98
CA ALA A 123 3.57 -7.47 1.86
C ALA A 123 2.51 -6.46 1.37
N THR A 124 2.93 -5.37 0.74
CA THR A 124 2.14 -4.88 -0.38
C THR A 124 2.24 -6.00 -1.40
N ASN A 125 1.28 -6.91 -1.39
CA ASN A 125 1.18 -8.00 -2.37
C ASN A 125 0.69 -7.42 -3.72
N ILE A 126 1.21 -6.24 -4.11
CA ILE A 126 0.97 -5.65 -5.42
C ILE A 126 1.83 -6.47 -6.37
N ALA A 127 1.30 -7.62 -6.74
CA ALA A 127 1.89 -8.55 -7.67
C ALA A 127 1.09 -8.49 -8.96
N PHE A 128 1.71 -7.96 -10.02
CA PHE A 128 1.16 -8.05 -11.35
C PHE A 128 1.51 -9.41 -11.92
N ASN A 129 0.59 -10.37 -11.79
CA ASN A 129 0.83 -11.76 -12.20
C ASN A 129 0.55 -12.01 -13.70
N TYR A 130 -0.06 -11.04 -14.37
CA TYR A 130 -0.54 -11.12 -15.74
C TYR A 130 -0.01 -9.93 -16.54
N GLY A 131 0.15 -10.11 -17.86
CA GLY A 131 0.41 -8.97 -18.75
C GLY A 131 -0.76 -8.01 -18.78
N VAL A 132 -1.96 -8.58 -18.69
CA VAL A 132 -3.22 -7.84 -18.61
C VAL A 132 -4.10 -8.48 -17.55
N GLN A 133 -4.55 -7.67 -16.59
CA GLN A 133 -5.59 -8.04 -15.65
C GLN A 133 -6.77 -7.07 -15.74
N VAL A 134 -7.94 -7.59 -16.14
CA VAL A 134 -9.13 -6.76 -16.38
C VAL A 134 -10.23 -7.12 -15.40
N GLY A 135 -10.89 -6.09 -14.88
CA GLY A 135 -12.07 -6.22 -14.05
C GLY A 135 -13.30 -6.65 -14.83
N TYR A 136 -14.46 -6.35 -14.26
CA TYR A 136 -15.76 -6.83 -14.72
C TYR A 136 -16.26 -6.19 -16.01
N GLY A 137 -15.61 -5.10 -16.47
CA GLY A 137 -15.91 -4.48 -17.75
C GLY A 137 -15.39 -5.26 -18.96
N GLY A 138 -14.52 -6.25 -18.73
CA GLY A 138 -14.00 -7.13 -19.77
C GLY A 138 -12.91 -6.50 -20.65
N LEU A 139 -12.31 -7.35 -21.48
CA LEU A 139 -11.28 -6.98 -22.45
C LEU A 139 -11.88 -6.91 -23.85
N HIS A 140 -11.60 -5.82 -24.56
CA HIS A 140 -11.87 -5.70 -25.98
C HIS A 140 -10.56 -5.49 -26.75
N MET A 141 -10.35 -6.28 -27.80
CA MET A 141 -9.13 -6.25 -28.63
C MET A 141 -9.50 -6.09 -30.10
N ASP A 142 -8.90 -5.14 -30.81
CA ASP A 142 -9.23 -4.79 -32.20
C ASP A 142 -7.97 -4.48 -33.01
N ASN A 143 -8.06 -4.53 -34.35
CA ASN A 143 -7.06 -3.99 -35.28
C ASN A 143 -5.62 -4.42 -34.97
N ASN A 144 -5.35 -5.74 -35.01
CA ASN A 144 -4.05 -6.36 -34.76
C ASN A 144 -3.42 -6.01 -33.39
N SER A 145 -4.22 -5.67 -32.39
CA SER A 145 -3.69 -5.50 -31.03
C SER A 145 -3.15 -6.83 -30.47
N ALA A 146 -2.14 -6.76 -29.62
CA ALA A 146 -1.50 -7.96 -29.08
C ALA A 146 -1.25 -7.87 -27.56
N VAL A 147 -1.29 -9.03 -26.90
CA VAL A 147 -0.76 -9.19 -25.55
C VAL A 147 0.32 -10.26 -25.56
N VAL A 148 1.55 -9.85 -25.29
CA VAL A 148 2.69 -10.76 -25.11
C VAL A 148 2.75 -11.15 -23.64
N GLY A 149 1.94 -12.14 -23.26
CA GLY A 149 1.81 -12.60 -21.88
C GLY A 149 0.48 -13.30 -21.61
N ASN A 150 0.24 -13.62 -20.33
CA ASN A 150 -1.04 -14.17 -19.88
C ASN A 150 -2.06 -13.06 -19.65
N VAL A 151 -3.34 -13.40 -19.82
CA VAL A 151 -4.47 -12.49 -19.61
C VAL A 151 -5.44 -13.08 -18.61
N TYR A 152 -5.85 -12.27 -17.65
CA TYR A 152 -6.96 -12.57 -16.74
C TYR A 152 -8.04 -11.51 -16.87
N SER A 153 -9.28 -11.91 -17.13
CA SER A 153 -10.42 -11.00 -17.13
C SER A 153 -11.53 -11.51 -16.23
N ASN A 154 -12.05 -10.64 -15.36
CA ASN A 154 -13.29 -10.88 -14.62
C ASN A 154 -14.53 -10.59 -15.45
N GLY A 155 -14.41 -10.46 -16.76
CA GLY A 155 -15.51 -10.22 -17.69
C GLY A 155 -15.23 -10.83 -19.07
N PRO A 156 -16.12 -10.56 -20.04
CA PRO A 156 -15.98 -11.03 -21.40
C PRO A 156 -14.69 -10.53 -22.06
N ILE A 157 -14.08 -11.39 -22.88
CA ILE A 157 -12.98 -11.07 -23.79
C ILE A 157 -13.54 -11.15 -25.21
N THR A 158 -13.50 -10.02 -25.92
CA THR A 158 -14.13 -9.88 -27.24
C THR A 158 -13.16 -9.29 -28.24
N SER A 159 -13.33 -9.67 -29.50
CA SER A 159 -12.56 -9.15 -30.61
C SER A 159 -13.37 -8.18 -31.47
N GLY A 160 -12.67 -7.18 -32.01
CA GLY A 160 -13.05 -6.49 -33.23
C GLY A 160 -12.46 -7.19 -34.47
N PRO A 161 -12.62 -6.61 -35.67
CA PRO A 161 -12.00 -7.14 -36.88
C PRO A 161 -10.46 -7.19 -36.80
N ASN A 162 -9.85 -7.99 -37.68
CA ASN A 162 -8.39 -8.09 -37.85
C ASN A 162 -7.66 -8.72 -36.64
N ASN A 163 -7.97 -10.00 -36.40
CA ASN A 163 -7.23 -11.02 -35.62
C ASN A 163 -6.32 -10.48 -34.49
N PRO A 164 -6.89 -10.16 -33.32
CA PRO A 164 -6.11 -9.90 -32.12
C PRO A 164 -5.40 -11.16 -31.60
N ASP A 165 -4.20 -11.00 -31.06
CA ASP A 165 -3.32 -12.11 -30.63
C ASP A 165 -2.96 -12.01 -29.14
N ILE A 166 -3.01 -13.13 -28.44
CA ILE A 166 -2.51 -13.27 -27.06
C ILE A 166 -1.53 -14.43 -27.03
N THR A 167 -0.27 -14.18 -26.69
CA THR A 167 0.77 -15.22 -26.80
C THR A 167 0.74 -16.25 -25.65
N GLY A 168 0.11 -15.91 -24.52
CA GLY A 168 0.01 -16.74 -23.31
C GLY A 168 -1.35 -17.39 -23.10
N THR A 169 -1.58 -17.83 -21.86
CA THR A 169 -2.86 -18.42 -21.40
C THR A 169 -3.86 -17.32 -21.06
N VAL A 170 -5.14 -17.58 -21.36
CA VAL A 170 -6.24 -16.62 -21.20
C VAL A 170 -7.31 -17.18 -20.27
N PHE A 171 -7.73 -16.38 -19.31
CA PHE A 171 -8.86 -16.66 -18.43
C PHE A 171 -9.92 -15.57 -18.56
N SER A 172 -11.18 -15.97 -18.75
CA SER A 172 -12.37 -15.12 -18.62
C SER A 172 -13.29 -15.71 -17.57
N ALA A 173 -13.30 -15.10 -16.38
CA ALA A 173 -14.15 -15.46 -15.27
C ALA A 173 -15.55 -14.83 -15.43
N SER A 174 -16.56 -15.50 -14.86
CA SER A 174 -17.91 -14.95 -14.77
C SER A 174 -17.93 -13.79 -13.78
N GLY A 175 -18.24 -12.61 -14.30
CA GLY A 175 -18.12 -11.33 -13.60
C GLY A 175 -19.31 -10.98 -12.71
N ALA A 176 -19.08 -10.10 -11.74
CA ALA A 176 -20.09 -9.49 -10.89
C ALA A 176 -20.93 -8.46 -11.66
N ALA A 177 -22.21 -8.30 -11.29
CA ALA A 177 -22.97 -7.15 -11.73
C ALA A 177 -22.36 -5.86 -11.16
N ALA A 178 -22.46 -4.77 -11.92
CA ALA A 178 -22.02 -3.45 -11.44
C ALA A 178 -22.89 -2.91 -10.29
N ALA A 179 -24.15 -3.36 -10.20
CA ALA A 179 -25.07 -2.96 -9.14
C ALA A 179 -24.85 -3.78 -7.86
N VAL A 180 -24.82 -3.09 -6.72
CA VAL A 180 -24.76 -3.70 -5.39
C VAL A 180 -26.15 -4.26 -5.03
N ASP A 181 -26.23 -5.50 -4.56
CA ASP A 181 -27.50 -6.10 -4.09
C ASP A 181 -27.76 -5.73 -2.62
N GLN A 182 -26.80 -6.01 -1.73
CA GLN A 182 -26.90 -5.68 -0.30
C GLN A 182 -25.77 -4.75 0.12
N LYS A 183 -26.08 -3.75 0.94
CA LYS A 183 -25.06 -2.85 1.49
C LYS A 183 -25.38 -2.29 2.86
N ASN A 184 -24.32 -2.08 3.60
CA ASN A 184 -24.24 -1.16 4.73
C ASN A 184 -22.96 -0.34 4.53
N ASP A 185 -23.07 0.88 4.03
CA ASP A 185 -21.93 1.67 3.53
C ASP A 185 -21.91 3.12 4.02
N THR A 186 -22.85 3.49 4.91
CA THR A 186 -23.02 4.86 5.38
C THR A 186 -23.43 4.94 6.87
N PRO A 187 -23.11 6.04 7.56
CA PRO A 187 -22.34 7.20 7.09
C PRO A 187 -20.83 6.93 7.02
N ILE A 188 -20.10 7.75 6.25
CA ILE A 188 -18.63 7.82 6.24
C ILE A 188 -18.23 9.23 6.73
N PRO A 189 -17.37 9.37 7.76
CA PRO A 189 -16.72 8.32 8.53
C PRO A 189 -17.70 7.49 9.37
N ALA A 190 -17.37 6.20 9.55
CA ALA A 190 -18.22 5.28 10.31
C ALA A 190 -18.28 5.69 11.79
N PRO A 191 -19.47 5.67 12.43
CA PRO A 191 -19.63 6.11 13.81
C PRO A 191 -19.12 5.10 14.83
N ASN A 192 -19.03 3.83 14.45
CA ASN A 192 -18.58 2.73 15.32
C ASN A 192 -17.66 1.77 14.54
N SER A 193 -17.12 0.79 15.26
CA SER A 193 -16.35 -0.31 14.67
C SER A 193 -16.44 -1.55 15.54
N ILE A 194 -16.29 -2.72 14.92
CA ILE A 194 -16.21 -4.03 15.58
C ILE A 194 -14.77 -4.51 15.49
N THR A 195 -14.12 -4.70 16.63
CA THR A 195 -12.78 -5.29 16.72
C THR A 195 -12.88 -6.81 16.81
N PHE A 196 -12.12 -7.53 16.00
CA PHE A 196 -12.08 -8.99 16.00
C PHE A 196 -10.67 -9.52 15.67
N GLY A 197 -10.42 -10.79 15.94
CA GLY A 197 -9.12 -11.43 15.88
C GLY A 197 -8.26 -11.21 17.13
N ASN A 198 -8.68 -10.39 18.09
CA ASN A 198 -7.86 -10.00 19.25
C ASN A 198 -8.05 -10.91 20.49
N THR A 199 -9.19 -11.56 20.62
CA THR A 199 -9.57 -12.41 21.76
C THR A 199 -10.31 -13.64 21.27
N ASP A 200 -10.44 -14.67 22.12
CA ASP A 200 -11.15 -15.91 21.74
C ASP A 200 -12.66 -15.67 21.56
N ALA A 201 -13.26 -14.78 22.37
CA ALA A 201 -14.68 -14.42 22.27
C ALA A 201 -15.02 -13.53 21.05
N ALA A 202 -14.00 -12.99 20.39
CA ALA A 202 -14.13 -12.18 19.19
C ALA A 202 -13.02 -12.54 18.20
N GLN A 203 -12.74 -13.83 18.05
CA GLN A 203 -11.75 -14.29 17.08
C GLN A 203 -12.24 -13.99 15.66
N ASP A 204 -13.51 -14.29 15.42
CA ASP A 204 -14.21 -14.11 14.15
C ASP A 204 -15.38 -13.14 14.32
N VAL A 205 -15.80 -12.56 13.21
CA VAL A 205 -16.98 -11.69 13.13
C VAL A 205 -17.86 -12.13 11.98
N ALA A 206 -19.17 -11.94 12.13
CA ALA A 206 -20.14 -12.28 11.11
C ALA A 206 -21.25 -11.24 11.00
N GLN A 207 -21.78 -11.04 9.79
CA GLN A 207 -22.94 -10.19 9.51
C GLN A 207 -23.99 -11.04 8.80
N SER A 208 -25.21 -11.09 9.33
CA SER A 208 -26.33 -11.69 8.59
C SER A 208 -26.88 -10.73 7.55
N PHE A 209 -27.41 -11.29 6.47
CA PHE A 209 -28.07 -10.56 5.39
C PHE A 209 -29.08 -11.44 4.65
N GLN A 210 -29.94 -10.80 3.86
CA GLN A 210 -30.85 -11.46 2.93
C GLN A 210 -30.68 -10.85 1.55
N VAL A 211 -30.59 -11.66 0.51
CA VAL A 211 -30.47 -11.16 -0.87
C VAL A 211 -31.82 -10.73 -1.43
N SER A 212 -31.82 -9.70 -2.29
CA SER A 212 -33.04 -9.13 -2.86
C SER A 212 -33.59 -9.95 -4.04
N SER A 213 -32.72 -10.69 -4.72
CA SER A 213 -33.04 -11.50 -5.88
C SER A 213 -32.26 -12.83 -5.85
N THR A 214 -32.86 -13.89 -6.41
CA THR A 214 -32.19 -15.20 -6.51
C THR A 214 -31.16 -15.15 -7.62
N ASN A 215 -29.87 -15.14 -7.26
CA ASN A 215 -28.77 -14.99 -8.23
C ASN A 215 -27.44 -15.54 -7.68
N THR A 216 -26.42 -15.71 -8.52
CA THR A 216 -25.10 -16.22 -8.12
C THR A 216 -24.34 -15.19 -7.30
N ILE A 217 -23.69 -15.61 -6.21
CA ILE A 217 -22.80 -14.72 -5.47
C ILE A 217 -21.45 -14.61 -6.17
N ASN A 218 -20.89 -13.39 -6.25
CA ASN A 218 -19.63 -13.16 -6.96
C ASN A 218 -18.53 -12.63 -6.02
N ARG A 219 -18.82 -11.52 -5.33
CA ARG A 219 -17.85 -10.77 -4.53
C ARG A 219 -18.52 -10.08 -3.35
N VAL A 220 -17.72 -9.85 -2.30
CA VAL A 220 -18.03 -8.90 -1.22
C VAL A 220 -16.94 -7.83 -1.12
N GLU A 221 -17.32 -6.63 -0.71
CA GLU A 221 -16.40 -5.56 -0.30
C GLU A 221 -16.62 -5.24 1.17
N LEU A 222 -15.53 -5.02 1.91
CA LEU A 222 -15.52 -4.80 3.35
C LEU A 222 -14.80 -3.48 3.66
N TYR A 223 -15.41 -2.63 4.47
CA TYR A 223 -14.77 -1.39 4.93
C TYR A 223 -14.00 -1.64 6.22
N ILE A 224 -12.72 -1.99 6.10
CA ILE A 224 -11.93 -2.63 7.16
C ILE A 224 -10.54 -1.99 7.28
N LYS A 225 -9.94 -2.10 8.46
CA LYS A 225 -8.52 -1.77 8.72
C LYS A 225 -7.86 -2.86 9.56
N LYS A 226 -6.52 -2.85 9.59
CA LYS A 226 -5.72 -3.78 10.39
C LYS A 226 -4.91 -3.06 11.46
N GLN A 227 -4.65 -3.75 12.55
CA GLN A 227 -3.68 -3.39 13.58
C GLN A 227 -2.45 -4.27 13.40
N SER A 228 -1.27 -3.67 13.19
CA SER A 228 -0.02 -4.39 12.95
C SER A 228 -0.12 -5.34 11.73
N THR A 229 0.34 -6.58 11.86
CA THR A 229 0.61 -7.50 10.75
C THR A 229 -0.14 -8.84 10.88
N PRO A 230 -1.49 -8.82 10.95
CA PRO A 230 -2.28 -10.06 11.02
C PRO A 230 -2.13 -10.91 9.75
N GLY A 231 -2.45 -12.20 9.85
CA GLY A 231 -2.56 -13.09 8.68
C GLY A 231 -3.83 -12.81 7.87
N ASP A 232 -3.96 -13.47 6.73
CA ASP A 232 -5.14 -13.35 5.85
C ASP A 232 -6.43 -13.83 6.55
N LEU A 233 -7.57 -13.30 6.09
CA LEU A 233 -8.89 -13.74 6.54
C LEU A 233 -9.50 -14.70 5.51
N THR A 234 -10.17 -15.74 6.00
CA THR A 234 -11.09 -16.52 5.18
C THR A 234 -12.47 -15.87 5.24
N VAL A 235 -12.99 -15.46 4.08
CA VAL A 235 -14.31 -14.85 3.95
C VAL A 235 -15.28 -15.94 3.50
N ARG A 236 -16.37 -16.15 4.26
CA ARG A 236 -17.33 -17.23 4.00
C ARG A 236 -18.76 -16.70 3.90
N ILE A 237 -19.55 -17.39 3.11
CA ILE A 237 -21.01 -17.26 3.08
C ILE A 237 -21.58 -18.56 3.59
N THR A 238 -22.31 -18.50 4.70
CA THR A 238 -22.79 -19.68 5.40
C THR A 238 -24.30 -19.63 5.63
N ASN A 239 -24.89 -20.79 5.92
CA ASN A 239 -26.31 -20.88 6.25
C ASN A 239 -26.62 -20.21 7.59
N ASP A 240 -27.87 -19.76 7.79
CA ASP A 240 -28.38 -19.47 9.12
C ASP A 240 -28.62 -20.76 9.92
N ASN A 241 -28.23 -20.74 11.20
CA ASN A 241 -28.49 -21.79 12.17
C ASN A 241 -29.11 -21.20 13.45
N GLY A 242 -30.41 -20.89 13.37
CA GLY A 242 -31.15 -20.35 14.51
C GLY A 242 -30.72 -18.94 14.88
N GLY A 243 -30.48 -18.09 13.88
CA GLY A 243 -29.97 -16.73 14.07
C GLY A 243 -28.47 -16.66 14.34
N ASN A 244 -27.69 -17.68 14.01
CA ASN A 244 -26.22 -17.65 14.11
C ASN A 244 -25.58 -18.22 12.85
N PRO A 245 -24.32 -17.89 12.55
CA PRO A 245 -23.57 -18.55 11.49
C PRO A 245 -23.56 -20.08 11.65
N GLY A 246 -24.06 -20.78 10.64
CA GLY A 246 -24.03 -22.24 10.56
C GLY A 246 -22.73 -22.78 9.96
N SER A 247 -22.57 -24.10 10.01
CA SER A 247 -21.37 -24.81 9.52
C SER A 247 -21.39 -25.13 8.02
N THR A 248 -22.50 -24.89 7.32
CA THR A 248 -22.58 -25.12 5.86
C THR A 248 -22.08 -23.88 5.13
N THR A 249 -20.90 -24.00 4.52
CA THR A 249 -20.31 -22.96 3.66
C THR A 249 -20.81 -23.11 2.22
N PHE A 250 -21.46 -22.08 1.70
CA PHE A 250 -21.87 -21.97 0.29
C PHE A 250 -20.75 -21.44 -0.59
N ALA A 251 -20.10 -20.37 -0.13
CA ALA A 251 -19.03 -19.71 -0.85
C ALA A 251 -17.88 -19.37 0.11
N GLN A 252 -16.65 -19.43 -0.39
CA GLN A 252 -15.47 -19.01 0.37
C GLN A 252 -14.44 -18.32 -0.51
N GLY A 253 -13.74 -17.36 0.08
CA GLY A 253 -12.66 -16.59 -0.54
C GLY A 253 -11.64 -16.16 0.50
N THR A 254 -10.59 -15.48 0.04
CA THR A 254 -9.55 -14.94 0.91
C THR A 254 -9.54 -13.43 0.81
N LEU A 255 -9.46 -12.77 1.97
CA LEU A 255 -9.13 -11.35 2.04
C LEU A 255 -7.68 -11.24 2.52
N SER A 256 -6.80 -10.77 1.64
CA SER A 256 -5.38 -10.67 1.93
C SER A 256 -5.10 -9.57 2.94
N SER A 257 -4.25 -9.84 3.92
CA SER A 257 -3.81 -8.83 4.87
C SER A 257 -3.02 -7.70 4.21
N GLY A 258 -2.40 -7.94 3.04
CA GLY A 258 -1.69 -6.95 2.24
C GLY A 258 -2.61 -5.87 1.64
N ASP A 259 -3.85 -6.23 1.33
CA ASP A 259 -4.84 -5.31 0.76
C ASP A 259 -5.45 -4.39 1.81
N VAL A 260 -5.32 -4.74 3.10
CA VAL A 260 -5.85 -3.97 4.24
C VAL A 260 -4.76 -3.04 4.79
N THR A 261 -5.13 -1.80 5.11
CA THR A 261 -4.18 -0.80 5.67
C THR A 261 -4.46 -0.48 7.14
N GLY A 262 -3.62 0.36 7.75
CA GLY A 262 -3.85 0.89 9.11
C GLY A 262 -5.03 1.87 9.20
N SER A 263 -5.55 2.32 8.06
CA SER A 263 -6.72 3.20 7.92
C SER A 263 -7.89 2.44 7.31
N PHE A 264 -9.12 2.88 7.60
CA PHE A 264 -10.30 2.27 6.99
C PHE A 264 -10.30 2.50 5.48
N GLY A 265 -10.53 1.43 4.73
CA GLY A 265 -10.70 1.45 3.28
C GLY A 265 -11.50 0.26 2.82
N TRP A 266 -12.07 0.35 1.61
CA TRP A 266 -12.76 -0.78 0.99
C TRP A 266 -11.76 -1.79 0.47
N VAL A 267 -11.97 -3.06 0.82
CA VAL A 267 -11.17 -4.20 0.36
C VAL A 267 -12.11 -5.27 -0.19
N SER A 268 -11.80 -5.77 -1.38
CA SER A 268 -12.58 -6.81 -2.05
C SER A 268 -12.15 -8.22 -1.62
N ALA A 269 -13.12 -9.13 -1.56
CA ALA A 269 -12.87 -10.57 -1.54
C ALA A 269 -13.79 -11.24 -2.56
N THR A 270 -13.20 -11.93 -3.54
CA THR A 270 -13.91 -12.76 -4.51
C THR A 270 -14.09 -14.19 -3.98
N PHE A 271 -15.15 -14.87 -4.43
CA PHE A 271 -15.42 -16.24 -4.02
C PHE A 271 -14.93 -17.25 -5.05
N THR A 272 -14.31 -18.33 -4.57
CA THR A 272 -13.84 -19.45 -5.40
C THR A 272 -15.00 -20.27 -5.98
N SER A 273 -16.12 -20.36 -5.27
CA SER A 273 -17.38 -20.92 -5.75
C SER A 273 -18.47 -19.84 -5.81
N GLN A 274 -19.33 -19.91 -6.82
CA GLN A 274 -20.37 -18.92 -7.08
C GLN A 274 -21.77 -19.55 -7.09
N PRO A 275 -22.24 -20.12 -5.97
CA PRO A 275 -23.57 -20.71 -5.91
C PRO A 275 -24.66 -19.65 -6.02
N GLN A 276 -25.87 -20.07 -6.43
CA GLN A 276 -27.05 -19.22 -6.34
C GLN A 276 -27.50 -19.06 -4.89
N LEU A 277 -27.63 -17.82 -4.45
CA LEU A 277 -28.32 -17.47 -3.20
C LEU A 277 -29.79 -17.20 -3.50
N ILE A 278 -30.67 -17.58 -2.58
CA ILE A 278 -32.13 -17.52 -2.76
C ILE A 278 -32.68 -16.27 -2.08
N ALA A 279 -33.53 -15.51 -2.79
CA ALA A 279 -34.17 -14.31 -2.26
C ALA A 279 -34.92 -14.57 -0.94
N GLY A 280 -34.73 -13.69 0.03
CA GLY A 280 -35.38 -13.74 1.34
C GLY A 280 -34.87 -14.82 2.30
N VAL A 281 -33.88 -15.64 1.91
CA VAL A 281 -33.18 -16.56 2.82
C VAL A 281 -32.09 -15.81 3.57
N THR A 282 -31.98 -16.04 4.88
CA THR A 282 -30.90 -15.47 5.71
C THR A 282 -29.61 -16.26 5.52
N TYR A 283 -28.55 -15.53 5.18
CA TYR A 283 -27.18 -16.02 5.10
C TYR A 283 -26.28 -15.23 6.04
N TRP A 284 -25.10 -15.78 6.35
CA TRP A 284 -24.08 -15.12 7.15
C TRP A 284 -22.81 -14.91 6.35
N LEU A 285 -22.33 -13.67 6.32
CA LEU A 285 -21.00 -13.31 5.90
C LEU A 285 -20.07 -13.44 7.11
N VAL A 286 -19.16 -14.41 7.09
CA VAL A 286 -18.21 -14.68 8.19
C VAL A 286 -16.80 -14.27 7.77
N LEU A 287 -16.12 -13.52 8.63
CA LEU A 287 -14.70 -13.21 8.53
C LEU A 287 -13.97 -14.04 9.58
N ASP A 288 -13.30 -15.08 9.11
CA ASP A 288 -12.64 -16.13 9.89
C ASP A 288 -11.12 -15.94 9.86
N GLY A 289 -10.50 -15.78 11.02
CA GLY A 289 -9.10 -15.40 11.14
C GLY A 289 -8.38 -16.01 12.35
N ALA A 290 -7.04 -15.95 12.33
CA ALA A 290 -6.24 -16.39 13.46
C ALA A 290 -6.30 -15.37 14.62
N ARG A 291 -6.45 -15.89 15.84
CA ARG A 291 -6.45 -15.06 17.06
C ARG A 291 -5.05 -14.60 17.45
N ASN A 292 -4.88 -13.29 17.64
CA ASN A 292 -3.66 -12.68 18.15
C ASN A 292 -3.94 -11.36 18.90
N ALA A 293 -3.39 -11.21 20.10
CA ALA A 293 -3.66 -10.05 20.96
C ALA A 293 -3.13 -8.70 20.43
N THR A 294 -2.14 -8.71 19.53
CA THR A 294 -1.49 -7.50 19.00
C THR A 294 -1.63 -7.33 17.49
N LYS A 295 -2.06 -8.37 16.77
CA LYS A 295 -2.20 -8.41 15.32
C LYS A 295 -3.62 -8.80 14.94
N TYR A 296 -4.47 -7.85 14.62
CA TYR A 296 -5.91 -8.11 14.48
C TYR A 296 -6.58 -7.12 13.53
N TYR A 297 -7.88 -7.28 13.30
CA TYR A 297 -8.66 -6.47 12.37
C TYR A 297 -9.73 -5.65 13.08
N ILE A 298 -10.13 -4.56 12.44
CA ILE A 298 -11.19 -3.67 12.91
C ILE A 298 -12.11 -3.40 11.73
N TRP A 299 -13.37 -3.80 11.84
CA TRP A 299 -14.41 -3.63 10.82
C TRP A 299 -15.25 -2.39 11.13
N ALA A 300 -15.40 -1.47 10.18
CA ALA A 300 -16.26 -0.30 10.37
C ALA A 300 -17.71 -0.72 10.53
N ALA A 301 -18.46 0.00 11.37
CA ALA A 301 -19.82 -0.37 11.71
C ALA A 301 -20.71 0.83 12.05
N ASN A 302 -22.02 0.62 11.96
CA ASN A 302 -23.05 1.47 12.53
C ASN A 302 -23.99 0.61 13.41
N ALA A 303 -25.16 1.14 13.76
CA ALA A 303 -26.17 0.42 14.55
C ALA A 303 -27.45 0.15 13.73
N SER A 304 -27.36 0.11 12.40
CA SER A 304 -28.54 -0.04 11.55
C SER A 304 -28.22 -0.76 10.24
N TYR A 305 -28.63 -2.02 10.18
CA TYR A 305 -28.85 -2.76 8.94
C TYR A 305 -30.17 -3.55 9.05
N PRO A 306 -31.25 -3.19 8.31
CA PRO A 306 -32.60 -3.70 8.58
C PRO A 306 -32.82 -5.21 8.48
N THR A 307 -31.99 -5.91 7.70
CA THR A 307 -32.16 -7.32 7.34
C THR A 307 -31.11 -8.22 7.96
N GLY A 308 -30.43 -7.77 9.01
CA GLY A 308 -29.41 -8.55 9.68
C GLY A 308 -28.95 -7.97 11.02
N GLU A 309 -27.96 -8.65 11.59
CA GLU A 309 -27.23 -8.27 12.79
C GLU A 309 -25.78 -8.76 12.67
N ALA A 310 -24.83 -8.02 13.26
CA ALA A 310 -23.46 -8.49 13.40
C ALA A 310 -23.21 -9.21 14.74
N LYS A 311 -22.41 -10.28 14.68
CA LYS A 311 -21.98 -11.10 15.82
C LYS A 311 -20.47 -11.30 15.84
N THR A 312 -19.90 -11.48 17.02
CA THR A 312 -18.54 -12.00 17.19
C THR A 312 -18.55 -13.36 17.87
N GLY A 313 -17.54 -14.17 17.61
CA GLY A 313 -17.41 -15.50 18.18
C GLY A 313 -16.22 -16.25 17.59
N GLU A 314 -16.33 -17.57 17.54
CA GLU A 314 -15.39 -18.46 16.86
C GLU A 314 -16.19 -19.37 15.92
N TYR A 315 -15.87 -19.37 14.63
CA TYR A 315 -16.63 -20.07 13.59
C TYR A 315 -16.65 -21.59 13.80
N SER A 316 -15.55 -22.15 14.31
CA SER A 316 -15.40 -23.60 14.49
C SER A 316 -16.03 -24.15 15.78
N SER A 317 -16.26 -23.31 16.79
CA SER A 317 -16.60 -23.77 18.15
C SER A 317 -17.80 -23.03 18.78
N GLY A 318 -18.10 -21.80 18.36
CA GLY A 318 -19.03 -20.90 19.04
C GLY A 318 -18.59 -20.56 20.48
N PRO A 319 -19.40 -19.84 21.26
CA PRO A 319 -20.70 -19.27 20.92
C PRO A 319 -20.58 -17.94 20.16
N TRP A 320 -21.64 -17.58 19.45
CA TRP A 320 -21.79 -16.27 18.81
C TRP A 320 -22.53 -15.30 19.72
N SER A 321 -22.03 -14.07 19.83
CA SER A 321 -22.60 -13.00 20.65
C SER A 321 -22.96 -11.79 19.79
N ALA A 322 -24.16 -11.24 19.99
CA ALA A 322 -24.60 -10.02 19.30
C ALA A 322 -23.73 -8.82 19.68
N THR A 323 -23.33 -8.03 18.68
CA THR A 323 -22.53 -6.83 18.89
C THR A 323 -23.38 -5.59 19.20
N GLY A 324 -24.67 -5.62 18.82
CA GLY A 324 -25.53 -4.43 18.78
C GLY A 324 -25.15 -3.44 17.68
N LEU A 325 -24.28 -3.86 16.76
CA LEU A 325 -23.78 -3.10 15.62
C LEU A 325 -23.98 -3.91 14.33
N ASP A 326 -23.77 -3.26 13.20
CA ASP A 326 -23.78 -3.85 11.87
C ASP A 326 -22.55 -3.41 11.09
N GLY A 327 -21.81 -4.39 10.57
CA GLY A 327 -20.57 -4.18 9.83
C GLY A 327 -20.83 -3.55 8.47
N TYR A 328 -19.85 -2.80 7.95
CA TYR A 328 -19.94 -2.16 6.65
C TYR A 328 -19.50 -3.10 5.53
N PHE A 329 -20.42 -3.43 4.64
CA PHE A 329 -20.17 -4.33 3.51
C PHE A 329 -20.96 -3.92 2.27
N LYS A 330 -20.52 -4.43 1.11
CA LYS A 330 -21.29 -4.44 -0.12
C LYS A 330 -21.24 -5.84 -0.72
N LEU A 331 -22.39 -6.37 -1.12
CA LEU A 331 -22.52 -7.69 -1.71
C LEU A 331 -22.97 -7.57 -3.16
N TYR A 332 -22.27 -8.28 -4.05
CA TYR A 332 -22.54 -8.27 -5.49
C TYR A 332 -22.99 -9.65 -5.95
N LEU A 333 -24.12 -9.68 -6.67
CA LEU A 333 -24.71 -10.90 -7.22
C LEU A 333 -24.84 -10.81 -8.74
N GLY A 334 -24.88 -11.96 -9.41
CA GLY A 334 -25.01 -12.09 -10.86
C GLY A 334 -23.86 -11.43 -11.61
N GLY A 335 -24.16 -10.97 -12.83
CA GLY A 335 -23.25 -10.22 -13.70
C GLY A 335 -23.13 -10.85 -15.09
N THR A 336 -21.96 -10.71 -15.70
CA THR A 336 -21.68 -11.21 -17.05
C THR A 336 -21.14 -12.63 -17.00
N VAL A 337 -21.55 -13.46 -17.95
CA VAL A 337 -20.93 -14.78 -18.14
C VAL A 337 -19.55 -14.59 -18.76
N GLY A 338 -18.52 -15.25 -18.22
CA GLY A 338 -17.17 -15.20 -18.75
C GLY A 338 -17.12 -15.83 -20.14
N SER A 339 -16.69 -15.10 -21.16
CA SER A 339 -16.65 -15.58 -22.54
C SER A 339 -15.40 -15.12 -23.27
N ILE A 340 -14.92 -15.93 -24.21
CA ILE A 340 -13.84 -15.55 -25.14
C ILE A 340 -14.38 -15.68 -26.57
N ASP A 341 -14.32 -14.59 -27.34
CA ASP A 341 -14.84 -14.55 -28.71
C ASP A 341 -13.85 -13.95 -29.72
N GLY A 342 -13.46 -14.77 -30.71
CA GLY A 342 -12.64 -14.35 -31.85
C GLY A 342 -11.19 -14.00 -31.53
N ILE A 343 -10.57 -14.68 -30.56
CA ILE A 343 -9.18 -14.41 -30.16
C ILE A 343 -8.24 -15.53 -30.66
N ASP A 344 -7.06 -15.15 -31.14
CA ASP A 344 -5.95 -16.08 -31.35
C ASP A 344 -5.14 -16.19 -30.03
N ILE A 345 -5.01 -17.41 -29.51
CA ILE A 345 -4.46 -17.73 -28.18
C ILE A 345 -3.27 -18.66 -28.31
N GLY A 346 -2.16 -18.25 -27.72
CA GLY A 346 -0.97 -19.05 -27.56
C GLY A 346 -0.01 -19.01 -28.75
N THR A 347 1.27 -19.16 -28.44
CA THR A 347 2.34 -19.34 -29.44
C THR A 347 3.21 -20.54 -29.08
N GLY A 348 3.90 -21.14 -30.06
CA GLY A 348 4.95 -22.13 -29.80
C GLY A 348 4.52 -23.45 -29.14
N GLY A 349 3.24 -23.82 -29.19
CA GLY A 349 2.69 -25.03 -28.56
C GLY A 349 2.06 -24.81 -27.17
N THR A 350 2.06 -23.58 -26.66
CA THR A 350 1.54 -23.20 -25.33
C THR A 350 0.47 -22.12 -25.45
N GLY A 351 -0.49 -22.08 -24.52
CA GLY A 351 -1.56 -21.05 -24.45
C GLY A 351 -2.94 -21.69 -24.45
N ASP A 352 -3.48 -21.87 -23.25
CA ASP A 352 -4.82 -22.43 -23.03
C ASP A 352 -5.85 -21.30 -22.93
N GLY A 353 -7.10 -21.58 -23.29
CA GLY A 353 -8.22 -20.65 -23.13
C GLY A 353 -9.22 -21.20 -22.12
N HIS A 354 -9.55 -20.43 -21.08
CA HIS A 354 -10.47 -20.82 -20.01
C HIS A 354 -11.61 -19.81 -19.90
N ALA A 355 -12.85 -20.24 -20.11
CA ALA A 355 -14.04 -19.40 -19.94
C ALA A 355 -15.30 -20.26 -19.76
N ASN A 356 -16.44 -19.66 -19.40
CA ASN A 356 -17.72 -20.39 -19.48
C ASN A 356 -18.02 -20.79 -20.94
N THR A 357 -17.84 -19.84 -21.88
CA THR A 357 -18.11 -20.04 -23.31
C THR A 357 -16.96 -19.53 -24.17
N ILE A 358 -16.54 -20.31 -25.17
CA ILE A 358 -15.49 -19.91 -26.12
C ILE A 358 -16.00 -20.10 -27.55
N THR A 359 -15.93 -19.05 -28.37
CA THR A 359 -16.39 -19.00 -29.77
C THR A 359 -15.36 -18.32 -30.67
N GLY A 360 -15.39 -18.68 -31.97
CA GLY A 360 -14.59 -18.04 -33.03
C GLY A 360 -13.07 -18.04 -32.81
N SER A 361 -12.54 -18.79 -31.84
CA SER A 361 -11.18 -18.60 -31.34
C SER A 361 -10.23 -19.70 -31.78
N THR A 362 -8.97 -19.34 -32.02
CA THR A 362 -7.90 -20.28 -32.34
C THR A 362 -6.98 -20.42 -31.15
N ALA A 363 -6.94 -21.58 -30.49
CA ALA A 363 -5.95 -21.83 -29.44
C ALA A 363 -4.85 -22.76 -29.91
N THR A 364 -3.61 -22.48 -29.53
CA THR A 364 -2.50 -23.41 -29.65
C THR A 364 -2.64 -24.54 -28.62
N GLY A 365 -2.92 -24.20 -27.37
CA GLY A 365 -3.21 -25.12 -26.26
C GLY A 365 -4.66 -25.64 -26.22
N THR A 366 -5.16 -25.99 -25.05
CA THR A 366 -6.50 -26.54 -24.81
C THR A 366 -7.53 -25.45 -24.56
N LEU A 367 -8.75 -25.65 -25.05
CA LEU A 367 -9.91 -24.82 -24.69
C LEU A 367 -10.70 -25.50 -23.57
N TYR A 368 -10.91 -24.81 -22.46
CA TYR A 368 -11.65 -25.27 -21.29
C TYR A 368 -12.93 -24.44 -21.13
N CYS A 369 -14.10 -25.08 -21.29
CA CYS A 369 -15.40 -24.39 -21.20
C CYS A 369 -16.55 -25.26 -20.68
N GLN A 370 -17.67 -24.65 -20.24
CA GLN A 370 -18.83 -25.36 -19.67
C GLN A 370 -19.69 -26.09 -20.70
N GLY A 371 -19.68 -25.63 -21.95
CA GLY A 371 -20.47 -26.21 -23.02
C GLY A 371 -19.86 -27.51 -23.60
N PRO A 372 -20.66 -28.52 -23.98
CA PRO A 372 -20.15 -29.62 -24.80
C PRO A 372 -19.50 -29.09 -26.08
N PRO A 373 -18.65 -29.87 -26.78
CA PRO A 373 -18.11 -29.45 -28.06
C PRO A 373 -19.24 -29.22 -29.06
N TYR A 374 -19.67 -27.97 -29.21
CA TYR A 374 -20.72 -27.61 -30.14
C TYR A 374 -20.13 -27.58 -31.54
N PRO A 375 -20.52 -28.48 -32.46
CA PRO A 375 -20.13 -28.33 -33.86
C PRO A 375 -20.67 -26.98 -34.38
N GLY A 376 -19.80 -26.16 -34.96
CA GLY A 376 -20.18 -24.88 -35.58
C GLY A 376 -19.95 -23.61 -34.77
N ASN A 377 -19.25 -23.66 -33.63
CA ASN A 377 -18.92 -22.48 -32.82
C ASN A 377 -17.70 -21.66 -33.33
N GLY A 378 -17.11 -22.05 -34.47
CA GLY A 378 -15.99 -21.34 -35.10
C GLY A 378 -14.61 -21.55 -34.46
N ASN A 379 -14.49 -22.37 -33.41
CA ASN A 379 -13.20 -22.65 -32.79
C ASN A 379 -12.36 -23.61 -33.63
N ASN A 380 -11.03 -23.51 -33.52
CA ASN A 380 -10.11 -24.45 -34.18
C ASN A 380 -10.09 -25.85 -33.55
N LYS A 381 -10.68 -26.03 -32.36
CA LYS A 381 -10.80 -27.30 -31.64
C LYS A 381 -11.99 -27.34 -30.68
N PRO A 382 -12.47 -28.53 -30.29
CA PRO A 382 -13.52 -28.67 -29.28
C PRO A 382 -13.09 -28.18 -27.88
N CYS A 383 -14.05 -27.74 -27.08
CA CYS A 383 -13.83 -27.52 -25.65
C CYS A 383 -13.71 -28.84 -24.87
N THR A 384 -12.83 -28.82 -23.87
CA THR A 384 -12.80 -29.74 -22.73
C THR A 384 -13.67 -29.16 -21.61
N PHE A 385 -14.53 -29.97 -21.01
CA PHE A 385 -15.37 -29.52 -19.90
C PHE A 385 -14.52 -29.05 -18.71
N SER A 386 -14.77 -27.84 -18.22
CA SER A 386 -14.17 -27.29 -16.99
C SER A 386 -15.16 -26.35 -16.31
N LEU A 387 -15.11 -26.29 -14.97
CA LEU A 387 -15.79 -25.25 -14.19
C LEU A 387 -15.35 -23.84 -14.63
N ASP A 388 -16.25 -22.88 -14.46
CA ASP A 388 -15.98 -21.47 -14.70
C ASP A 388 -14.78 -21.00 -13.87
N PRO A 389 -13.85 -20.21 -14.46
CA PRO A 389 -12.82 -19.54 -13.69
C PRO A 389 -13.43 -18.63 -12.63
N SER A 390 -12.80 -18.59 -11.44
CA SER A 390 -13.22 -17.73 -10.33
C SER A 390 -12.68 -16.31 -10.53
N PRO A 391 -13.45 -15.23 -10.28
CA PRO A 391 -12.92 -13.88 -10.38
C PRO A 391 -11.75 -13.61 -9.43
N GLU A 392 -10.81 -12.79 -9.88
CA GLU A 392 -9.64 -12.39 -9.10
C GLU A 392 -9.81 -10.97 -8.54
N ASN A 393 -9.22 -10.71 -7.38
CA ASN A 393 -9.18 -9.35 -6.85
C ASN A 393 -8.27 -8.46 -7.72
N MET A 394 -8.60 -7.18 -7.80
CA MET A 394 -7.70 -6.22 -8.44
C MET A 394 -6.38 -6.11 -7.64
N PRO A 395 -5.21 -6.00 -8.29
CA PRO A 395 -3.90 -6.02 -7.62
C PRO A 395 -3.67 -4.92 -6.58
N ILE A 396 -4.39 -3.80 -6.69
CA ILE A 396 -4.28 -2.66 -5.76
C ILE A 396 -5.67 -2.33 -5.23
N SER A 397 -5.84 -2.45 -3.91
CA SER A 397 -7.09 -2.10 -3.22
C SER A 397 -7.30 -0.58 -3.11
N GLU A 398 -8.54 -0.15 -2.87
CA GLU A 398 -8.85 1.27 -2.60
C GLU A 398 -8.11 1.76 -1.34
N ALA A 399 -7.97 0.89 -0.34
CA ALA A 399 -7.21 1.19 0.86
C ALA A 399 -5.72 1.45 0.56
N ASN A 400 -5.11 0.67 -0.34
CA ASN A 400 -3.75 0.91 -0.83
C ASN A 400 -3.64 2.26 -1.55
N ILE A 401 -4.60 2.59 -2.42
CA ILE A 401 -4.63 3.87 -3.15
C ILE A 401 -4.73 5.05 -2.19
N ASN A 402 -5.58 4.97 -1.16
CA ASN A 402 -5.70 6.02 -0.15
C ASN A 402 -4.42 6.20 0.66
N GLN A 403 -3.65 5.14 0.86
CA GLN A 403 -2.32 5.26 1.46
C GLN A 403 -1.33 5.98 0.53
N PHE A 404 -1.33 5.68 -0.77
CA PHE A 404 -0.50 6.42 -1.73
C PHE A 404 -0.82 7.92 -1.75
N LYS A 405 -2.10 8.28 -1.64
CA LYS A 405 -2.55 9.67 -1.53
C LYS A 405 -2.01 10.34 -0.27
N ALA A 406 -2.08 9.67 0.87
CA ALA A 406 -1.52 10.17 2.13
C ALA A 406 0.00 10.38 2.04
N ASP A 407 0.72 9.43 1.44
CA ASP A 407 2.17 9.50 1.20
C ASP A 407 2.55 10.69 0.29
N ALA A 408 1.73 11.00 -0.72
CA ALA A 408 1.93 12.15 -1.59
C ALA A 408 1.69 13.48 -0.85
N ALA A 409 0.59 13.57 -0.10
CA ALA A 409 0.24 14.76 0.68
C ALA A 409 1.25 15.07 1.79
N ALA A 410 1.92 14.05 2.36
CA ALA A 410 3.00 14.24 3.33
C ALA A 410 4.20 15.01 2.75
N GLY A 411 4.42 14.96 1.42
CA GLY A 411 5.46 15.72 0.73
C GLY A 411 5.15 17.20 0.51
N GLY A 412 3.91 17.64 0.79
CA GLY A 412 3.44 19.01 0.62
C GLY A 412 2.36 19.13 -0.45
N THR A 413 1.74 20.31 -0.52
CA THR A 413 0.58 20.57 -1.40
C THR A 413 0.85 21.75 -2.35
N ILE A 414 0.57 21.57 -3.64
CA ILE A 414 0.47 22.60 -4.66
C ILE A 414 -1.01 22.92 -4.87
N SER A 415 -1.38 24.18 -4.63
CA SER A 415 -2.77 24.63 -4.79
C SER A 415 -3.07 25.06 -6.23
N GLY A 416 -4.14 24.51 -6.81
CA GLY A 416 -4.58 24.79 -8.17
C GLY A 416 -3.86 23.95 -9.22
N ASP A 417 -3.99 24.38 -10.47
CA ASP A 417 -3.40 23.68 -11.61
C ASP A 417 -1.87 23.81 -11.63
N TYR A 418 -1.20 22.74 -12.03
CA TYR A 418 0.25 22.66 -12.15
C TYR A 418 0.68 22.42 -13.59
N THR A 419 1.64 23.23 -14.05
CA THR A 419 2.34 23.04 -15.33
C THR A 419 3.83 23.29 -15.07
N PRO A 420 4.72 22.31 -15.26
CA PRO A 420 6.14 22.50 -15.04
C PRO A 420 6.70 23.53 -16.04
N SER A 421 7.54 24.43 -15.54
CA SER A 421 8.16 25.48 -16.33
C SER A 421 9.48 25.04 -16.95
N GLY A 422 9.84 25.59 -18.12
CA GLY A 422 11.11 25.32 -18.79
C GLY A 422 11.15 23.97 -19.52
N GLY A 423 12.35 23.53 -19.90
CA GLY A 423 12.55 22.27 -20.62
C GLY A 423 12.61 21.02 -19.74
N SER A 424 12.88 21.20 -18.43
CA SER A 424 12.95 20.10 -17.47
C SER A 424 12.70 20.58 -16.04
N SER A 425 12.09 19.73 -15.22
CA SER A 425 11.92 19.96 -13.77
C SER A 425 11.86 18.66 -12.97
N SER A 426 11.87 18.77 -11.65
CA SER A 426 11.61 17.65 -10.73
C SER A 426 10.30 17.85 -9.98
N LEU A 427 9.64 16.75 -9.58
CA LEU A 427 8.36 16.78 -8.87
C LEU A 427 8.21 15.57 -7.93
N GLY A 428 7.69 15.82 -6.73
CA GLY A 428 7.28 14.79 -5.79
C GLY A 428 8.25 14.57 -4.61
N PRO A 429 7.78 13.99 -3.48
CA PRO A 429 6.39 13.65 -3.21
C PRO A 429 5.51 14.90 -3.07
N VAL A 430 4.30 14.91 -3.62
CA VAL A 430 3.42 16.10 -3.60
C VAL A 430 1.96 15.78 -3.93
N GLU A 431 1.04 16.51 -3.29
CA GLU A 431 -0.39 16.61 -3.64
C GLU A 431 -0.64 17.87 -4.49
N ILE A 432 -1.44 17.75 -5.55
CA ILE A 432 -1.86 18.83 -6.45
C ILE A 432 -3.38 18.91 -6.44
N THR A 433 -3.94 20.03 -5.99
CA THR A 433 -5.40 20.16 -5.81
C THR A 433 -6.17 20.46 -7.10
N GLY A 434 -5.49 20.89 -8.16
CA GLY A 434 -6.04 21.09 -9.50
C GLY A 434 -5.64 20.01 -10.50
N ASN A 435 -5.53 20.39 -11.77
CA ASN A 435 -5.07 19.54 -12.87
C ASN A 435 -3.55 19.61 -13.05
N MET A 436 -2.96 18.60 -13.66
CA MET A 436 -1.55 18.59 -14.03
C MET A 436 -1.39 18.49 -15.55
N THR A 437 -0.66 19.43 -16.15
CA THR A 437 -0.36 19.40 -17.59
C THR A 437 1.15 19.42 -17.79
N VAL A 438 1.73 18.32 -18.27
CA VAL A 438 3.14 18.27 -18.68
C VAL A 438 3.23 18.68 -20.15
N PRO A 439 3.94 19.78 -20.49
CA PRO A 439 4.07 20.22 -21.87
C PRO A 439 4.78 19.20 -22.77
N GLY A 440 4.50 19.25 -24.07
CA GLY A 440 5.19 18.40 -25.05
C GLY A 440 6.70 18.63 -25.05
N GLY A 441 7.47 17.55 -25.18
CA GLY A 441 8.94 17.56 -25.14
C GLY A 441 9.57 17.86 -23.78
N HIS A 442 8.77 18.10 -22.73
CA HIS A 442 9.29 18.41 -21.39
C HIS A 442 9.88 17.16 -20.71
N ILE A 443 10.98 17.32 -19.97
CA ILE A 443 11.59 16.24 -19.17
C ILE A 443 11.22 16.40 -17.69
N LEU A 444 10.30 15.58 -17.20
CA LEU A 444 9.89 15.57 -15.80
C LEU A 444 10.60 14.45 -15.04
N THR A 445 11.34 14.81 -13.98
CA THR A 445 12.00 13.86 -13.09
C THR A 445 11.16 13.67 -11.82
N ILE A 446 10.65 12.46 -11.60
CA ILE A 446 9.84 12.13 -10.43
C ILE A 446 10.77 11.77 -9.26
N THR A 447 10.60 12.48 -8.15
CA THR A 447 11.39 12.33 -6.91
C THR A 447 10.58 11.73 -5.76
N GLY A 448 9.27 11.55 -5.92
CA GLY A 448 8.37 10.90 -4.97
C GLY A 448 6.98 10.69 -5.57
N THR A 449 6.04 10.13 -4.79
CA THR A 449 4.65 9.91 -5.26
C THR A 449 3.95 11.24 -5.55
N VAL A 450 3.32 11.34 -6.72
CA VAL A 450 2.56 12.52 -7.12
C VAL A 450 1.07 12.18 -7.13
N TRP A 451 0.25 12.96 -6.42
CA TRP A 451 -1.22 12.85 -6.44
C TRP A 451 -1.85 14.11 -7.00
N VAL A 452 -2.73 13.94 -7.99
CA VAL A 452 -3.48 15.02 -8.64
C VAL A 452 -4.98 14.79 -8.44
N HIS A 453 -5.70 15.77 -7.88
CA HIS A 453 -7.16 15.69 -7.70
C HIS A 453 -7.92 15.81 -9.02
N GLY A 454 -7.43 16.66 -9.91
CA GLY A 454 -7.94 16.82 -11.26
C GLY A 454 -7.40 15.75 -12.21
N TYR A 455 -7.45 16.04 -13.51
CA TYR A 455 -6.90 15.17 -14.54
C TYR A 455 -5.40 15.43 -14.78
N ILE A 456 -4.72 14.46 -15.39
CA ILE A 456 -3.32 14.58 -15.83
C ILE A 456 -3.26 14.53 -17.35
N THR A 457 -2.51 15.42 -17.97
CA THR A 457 -2.20 15.39 -19.40
C THR A 457 -0.69 15.41 -19.62
N PHE A 458 -0.17 14.42 -20.33
CA PHE A 458 1.21 14.38 -20.82
C PHE A 458 1.22 14.74 -22.30
N GLY A 459 1.80 15.87 -22.65
CA GLY A 459 1.85 16.36 -24.03
C GLY A 459 2.84 15.60 -24.91
N ASN A 460 2.65 15.72 -26.22
CA ASN A 460 3.42 15.04 -27.26
C ASN A 460 4.95 15.06 -27.02
N GLY A 461 5.57 13.88 -26.97
CA GLY A 461 7.01 13.72 -26.81
C GLY A 461 7.57 14.03 -25.42
N ALA A 462 6.73 14.21 -24.40
CA ALA A 462 7.20 14.38 -23.03
C ALA A 462 7.97 13.15 -22.53
N GLN A 463 8.94 13.37 -21.65
CA GLN A 463 9.76 12.31 -21.06
C GLN A 463 9.59 12.33 -19.54
N ILE A 464 9.13 11.22 -18.98
CA ILE A 464 8.91 11.06 -17.55
C ILE A 464 9.91 10.04 -17.03
N ARG A 465 10.74 10.42 -16.07
CA ARG A 465 11.80 9.55 -15.55
C ARG A 465 11.83 9.55 -14.03
N LEU A 466 12.18 8.41 -13.44
CA LEU A 466 12.45 8.38 -12.01
C LEU A 466 13.83 8.96 -11.70
N HIS A 467 13.94 9.59 -10.54
CA HIS A 467 15.24 9.98 -10.01
C HIS A 467 16.09 8.72 -9.70
N PRO A 468 17.42 8.73 -9.92
CA PRO A 468 18.27 7.56 -9.66
C PRO A 468 18.24 7.04 -8.21
N ALA A 469 17.84 7.88 -7.25
CA ALA A 469 17.68 7.52 -5.84
C ALA A 469 16.65 6.40 -5.60
N TYR A 470 15.75 6.15 -6.56
CA TYR A 470 14.82 5.03 -6.50
C TYR A 470 15.52 3.66 -6.50
N GLY A 471 16.77 3.54 -6.98
CA GLY A 471 17.43 2.24 -7.04
C GLY A 471 16.57 1.22 -7.81
N THR A 472 16.33 0.03 -7.24
CA THR A 472 15.46 -0.99 -7.85
C THR A 472 13.96 -0.72 -7.68
N ASP A 473 13.57 0.31 -6.93
CA ASP A 473 12.17 0.57 -6.62
C ASP A 473 11.47 1.33 -7.75
N SER A 474 10.15 1.24 -7.76
CA SER A 474 9.25 1.83 -8.74
C SER A 474 8.54 3.08 -8.20
N GLY A 475 8.18 3.98 -9.09
CA GLY A 475 7.49 5.24 -8.79
C GLY A 475 6.04 5.26 -9.26
N LEU A 476 5.26 6.14 -8.63
CA LEU A 476 3.82 6.25 -8.81
C LEU A 476 3.40 7.69 -9.09
N ILE A 477 2.59 7.85 -10.13
CA ILE A 477 1.85 9.08 -10.44
C ILE A 477 0.37 8.72 -10.43
N LEU A 478 -0.44 9.37 -9.60
CA LEU A 478 -1.85 9.04 -9.46
C LEU A 478 -2.78 10.24 -9.63
N SER A 479 -3.97 10.00 -10.17
CA SER A 479 -4.98 11.00 -10.48
C SER A 479 -6.38 10.55 -10.02
N ASP A 480 -7.16 11.47 -9.46
CA ASP A 480 -8.60 11.25 -9.24
C ASP A 480 -9.46 11.57 -10.46
N GLY A 481 -8.91 12.35 -11.40
CA GLY A 481 -9.46 12.56 -12.73
C GLY A 481 -8.90 11.57 -13.76
N TYR A 482 -9.27 11.79 -15.02
CA TYR A 482 -8.74 10.98 -16.12
C TYR A 482 -7.25 11.26 -16.36
N ILE A 483 -6.57 10.31 -17.00
CA ILE A 483 -5.18 10.49 -17.46
C ILE A 483 -5.14 10.42 -18.99
N TYR A 484 -4.54 11.42 -19.62
CA TYR A 484 -4.33 11.49 -21.06
C TYR A 484 -2.82 11.48 -21.37
N ILE A 485 -2.36 10.45 -22.06
CA ILE A 485 -0.96 10.31 -22.51
C ILE A 485 -0.95 10.50 -24.02
N ASP A 486 -0.37 11.61 -24.49
CA ASP A 486 -0.31 11.96 -25.90
C ASP A 486 0.79 11.18 -26.64
N ASN A 487 0.94 11.44 -27.95
CA ASN A 487 1.84 10.70 -28.82
C ASN A 487 3.31 10.80 -28.37
N GLY A 488 4.02 9.67 -28.39
CA GLY A 488 5.47 9.59 -28.19
C GLY A 488 5.95 9.92 -26.78
N VAL A 489 5.08 9.84 -25.77
CA VAL A 489 5.49 10.02 -24.36
C VAL A 489 6.27 8.78 -23.89
N ILE A 490 7.44 9.00 -23.30
CA ILE A 490 8.33 7.91 -22.85
C ILE A 490 8.45 7.94 -21.33
N PHE A 491 8.21 6.79 -20.70
CA PHE A 491 8.47 6.58 -19.29
C PHE A 491 9.79 5.83 -19.08
N THR A 492 10.54 6.19 -18.05
CA THR A 492 11.83 5.55 -17.73
C THR A 492 11.99 5.38 -16.23
N GLY A 493 12.41 4.18 -15.82
CA GLY A 493 12.77 3.91 -14.43
C GLY A 493 13.98 4.70 -13.93
N SER A 494 14.50 4.32 -12.77
CA SER A 494 15.67 4.96 -12.14
C SER A 494 16.98 4.78 -12.91
N GLY A 495 16.99 3.86 -13.88
CA GLY A 495 18.18 3.33 -14.54
C GLY A 495 18.67 2.00 -13.98
N GLN A 496 18.05 1.46 -12.94
CA GLN A 496 18.29 0.09 -12.47
C GLN A 496 17.22 -0.89 -12.99
N PRO A 497 17.58 -2.16 -13.29
CA PRO A 497 16.61 -3.19 -13.62
C PRO A 497 15.55 -3.35 -12.52
N GLY A 498 14.29 -3.55 -12.92
CA GLY A 498 13.16 -3.70 -11.99
C GLY A 498 12.52 -2.39 -11.49
N SER A 499 13.05 -1.23 -11.90
CA SER A 499 12.48 0.08 -11.58
C SER A 499 11.55 0.57 -12.69
N TYR A 500 10.27 0.76 -12.37
CA TYR A 500 9.22 1.15 -13.33
C TYR A 500 8.46 2.39 -12.86
N ILE A 501 7.76 3.03 -13.80
CA ILE A 501 6.74 4.05 -13.47
C ILE A 501 5.36 3.45 -13.67
N MET A 502 4.51 3.56 -12.66
CA MET A 502 3.09 3.30 -12.76
C MET A 502 2.30 4.61 -12.79
N THR A 503 1.39 4.73 -13.74
CA THR A 503 0.31 5.74 -13.67
C THR A 503 -0.98 5.08 -13.23
N LEU A 504 -1.63 5.68 -12.24
CA LEU A 504 -2.87 5.18 -11.66
C LEU A 504 -3.98 6.23 -11.74
N THR A 505 -5.17 5.84 -12.18
CA THR A 505 -6.36 6.67 -12.06
C THR A 505 -7.46 5.98 -11.25
N THR A 506 -8.16 6.75 -10.41
CA THR A 506 -9.38 6.31 -9.73
C THR A 506 -10.65 6.68 -10.48
N ASN A 507 -10.52 7.34 -11.63
CA ASN A 507 -11.65 7.76 -12.45
C ASN A 507 -12.48 6.57 -12.94
N ASP A 508 -13.80 6.72 -12.91
CA ASP A 508 -14.77 5.64 -13.16
C ASP A 508 -15.39 5.67 -14.56
N CYS A 509 -14.84 6.45 -15.49
CA CYS A 509 -15.29 6.51 -16.87
C CYS A 509 -15.07 5.16 -17.57
N ASN A 510 -16.14 4.42 -17.86
CA ASN A 510 -16.12 2.99 -18.20
C ASN A 510 -16.30 2.68 -19.70
N GLY A 511 -16.06 3.66 -20.56
CA GLY A 511 -16.29 3.59 -22.01
C GLY A 511 -17.69 4.01 -22.46
N THR A 512 -18.64 4.17 -21.53
CA THR A 512 -20.00 4.70 -21.82
C THR A 512 -20.31 6.00 -21.10
N GLY A 513 -19.49 6.36 -20.11
CA GLY A 513 -19.60 7.54 -19.27
C GLY A 513 -19.09 7.23 -17.87
N SER A 514 -19.28 8.17 -16.95
CA SER A 514 -18.96 7.99 -15.53
C SER A 514 -20.24 7.68 -14.74
N PRO A 515 -20.31 6.55 -14.02
CA PRO A 515 -21.39 6.28 -13.07
C PRO A 515 -21.56 7.35 -11.98
N THR A 516 -20.48 8.01 -11.56
CA THR A 516 -20.50 9.08 -10.54
C THR A 516 -20.55 10.50 -11.12
N GLY A 517 -20.58 10.66 -12.45
CA GLY A 517 -20.62 11.95 -13.12
C GLY A 517 -19.28 12.68 -13.22
N GLN A 518 -18.15 11.98 -13.04
CA GLN A 518 -16.82 12.51 -13.27
C GLN A 518 -16.58 12.87 -14.75
N PRO A 519 -15.73 13.89 -15.03
CA PRO A 519 -15.26 14.18 -16.38
C PRO A 519 -14.49 13.00 -16.97
N CYS A 520 -14.72 12.71 -18.24
CA CYS A 520 -14.04 11.66 -19.01
C CYS A 520 -13.22 12.24 -20.16
N THR A 521 -12.37 11.42 -20.77
CA THR A 521 -11.85 11.72 -22.12
C THR A 521 -12.99 11.70 -23.16
N SER A 522 -12.71 12.16 -24.39
CA SER A 522 -13.68 12.15 -25.51
C SER A 522 -14.25 10.76 -25.82
N GLU A 523 -13.52 9.70 -25.47
CA GLU A 523 -13.88 8.29 -25.68
C GLU A 523 -14.51 7.65 -24.43
N ASN A 524 -14.88 8.47 -23.43
CA ASN A 524 -15.38 8.02 -22.13
C ASN A 524 -14.40 7.11 -21.38
N SER A 525 -13.09 7.31 -21.55
CA SER A 525 -12.06 6.54 -20.85
C SER A 525 -11.60 7.27 -19.59
N ALA A 526 -11.24 6.49 -18.57
CA ALA A 526 -10.52 6.98 -17.40
C ALA A 526 -9.03 7.20 -17.71
N MET A 527 -8.48 6.38 -18.61
CA MET A 527 -7.13 6.57 -19.12
C MET A 527 -7.08 6.34 -20.62
N TYR A 528 -6.52 7.30 -21.34
CA TYR A 528 -6.33 7.24 -22.79
C TYR A 528 -4.84 7.38 -23.11
N VAL A 529 -4.32 6.41 -23.86
CA VAL A 529 -2.91 6.36 -24.24
C VAL A 529 -2.80 6.34 -25.76
N ALA A 530 -2.17 7.39 -26.29
CA ALA A 530 -2.01 7.64 -27.71
C ALA A 530 -0.67 7.10 -28.26
N ASN A 531 -0.49 7.30 -29.57
CA ASN A 531 0.48 6.60 -30.41
C ASN A 531 1.92 6.59 -29.87
N ASN A 532 2.59 5.43 -29.93
CA ASN A 532 4.00 5.24 -29.54
C ASN A 532 4.35 5.62 -28.08
N ALA A 533 3.40 5.63 -27.15
CA ALA A 533 3.75 5.72 -25.74
C ALA A 533 4.40 4.41 -25.27
N GLN A 534 5.43 4.50 -24.41
CA GLN A 534 6.29 3.35 -24.07
C GLN A 534 6.64 3.22 -22.58
N ASN A 535 6.96 1.99 -22.17
CA ASN A 535 7.68 1.62 -20.94
C ASN A 535 6.96 1.99 -19.63
N ILE A 536 5.66 1.72 -19.57
CA ILE A 536 4.79 2.13 -18.46
C ILE A 536 3.90 0.99 -17.96
N ILE A 537 3.62 1.00 -16.65
CA ILE A 537 2.56 0.22 -16.00
C ILE A 537 1.31 1.11 -15.91
N LEU A 538 0.17 0.61 -16.39
CA LEU A 538 -1.06 1.40 -16.49
C LEU A 538 -2.16 0.79 -15.61
N TYR A 539 -2.69 1.58 -14.66
CA TYR A 539 -3.71 1.11 -13.73
C TYR A 539 -4.94 2.03 -13.73
N ALA A 540 -6.11 1.52 -14.15
CA ALA A 540 -7.39 2.22 -14.05
C ALA A 540 -8.33 1.48 -13.07
N ALA A 541 -8.40 1.96 -11.83
CA ALA A 541 -9.04 1.22 -10.73
C ALA A 541 -10.53 0.92 -10.95
N ALA A 542 -11.25 1.86 -11.56
CA ALA A 542 -12.72 1.79 -11.73
C ALA A 542 -13.20 2.05 -13.16
N GLY A 543 -12.32 2.49 -14.06
CA GLY A 543 -12.68 2.93 -15.40
C GLY A 543 -12.03 2.15 -16.54
N GLN A 544 -12.31 2.60 -17.75
CA GLN A 544 -11.75 2.07 -18.99
C GLN A 544 -10.35 2.64 -19.23
N LEU A 545 -9.41 1.74 -19.48
CA LEU A 545 -8.12 2.03 -20.09
C LEU A 545 -8.22 1.77 -21.60
N ARG A 546 -7.84 2.74 -22.42
CA ARG A 546 -7.88 2.62 -23.89
C ARG A 546 -6.48 2.87 -24.46
N LEU A 547 -5.91 1.85 -25.10
CA LEU A 547 -4.58 1.88 -25.73
C LEU A 547 -4.73 1.82 -27.24
N ARG A 548 -4.09 2.75 -27.96
CA ARG A 548 -4.23 2.87 -29.42
C ARG A 548 -2.92 3.15 -30.11
N GLN A 549 -2.82 2.76 -31.38
CA GLN A 549 -1.79 3.23 -32.31
C GLN A 549 -0.38 2.84 -31.86
N ASN A 550 -0.01 1.56 -31.93
CA ASN A 550 1.38 1.12 -31.65
C ASN A 550 1.92 1.50 -30.25
N VAL A 551 1.05 1.67 -29.26
CA VAL A 551 1.45 1.76 -27.85
C VAL A 551 2.13 0.45 -27.44
N ASP A 552 3.20 0.53 -26.63
CA ASP A 552 3.90 -0.64 -26.08
C ASP A 552 4.13 -0.45 -24.57
N THR A 553 3.36 -1.17 -23.75
CA THR A 553 3.38 -1.05 -22.28
C THR A 553 3.89 -2.33 -21.64
N TYR A 554 4.36 -2.25 -20.40
CA TYR A 554 4.80 -3.43 -19.65
C TYR A 554 3.64 -4.22 -19.04
N GLU A 555 2.58 -3.51 -18.66
CA GLU A 555 1.43 -4.06 -17.95
C GLU A 555 0.23 -3.12 -18.09
N ALA A 556 -0.96 -3.71 -18.14
CA ALA A 556 -2.21 -2.95 -18.11
C ALA A 556 -3.28 -3.63 -17.24
N THR A 557 -3.63 -2.96 -16.14
CA THR A 557 -4.75 -3.32 -15.28
C THR A 557 -5.87 -2.29 -15.37
N ALA A 558 -7.11 -2.71 -15.58
CA ALA A 558 -8.25 -1.78 -15.65
C ALA A 558 -9.59 -2.44 -15.28
N TYR A 559 -10.61 -1.66 -14.91
CA TYR A 559 -11.99 -2.20 -14.83
C TYR A 559 -12.46 -2.71 -16.19
N ARG A 560 -12.14 -1.97 -17.26
CA ARG A 560 -12.34 -2.34 -18.66
C ARG A 560 -11.09 -2.00 -19.45
N LEU A 561 -10.65 -2.88 -20.35
CA LEU A 561 -9.51 -2.61 -21.23
C LEU A 561 -9.94 -2.65 -22.70
N TYR A 562 -9.54 -1.64 -23.46
CA TYR A 562 -9.78 -1.55 -24.91
C TYR A 562 -8.45 -1.37 -25.62
N LEU A 563 -8.04 -2.37 -26.40
CA LEU A 563 -6.82 -2.37 -27.21
C LEU A 563 -7.19 -2.26 -28.69
N GLU A 564 -6.55 -1.34 -29.42
CA GLU A 564 -6.77 -1.21 -30.86
C GLU A 564 -5.56 -0.63 -31.60
N GLU A 565 -5.61 -0.70 -32.92
CA GLU A 565 -4.66 -0.05 -33.84
C GLU A 565 -3.20 -0.45 -33.55
N ASN A 566 -2.93 -1.76 -33.48
CA ASN A 566 -1.62 -2.36 -33.19
C ASN A 566 -1.06 -2.05 -31.78
N ALA A 567 -1.90 -1.65 -30.82
CA ALA A 567 -1.47 -1.54 -29.43
C ALA A 567 -1.01 -2.90 -28.89
N THR A 568 0.13 -2.90 -28.20
CA THR A 568 0.76 -4.10 -27.63
C THR A 568 0.99 -3.92 -26.13
N VAL A 569 0.70 -4.97 -25.35
CA VAL A 569 1.11 -5.06 -23.95
C VAL A 569 2.13 -6.19 -23.82
N THR A 570 3.35 -5.86 -23.43
CA THR A 570 4.49 -6.79 -23.37
C THR A 570 4.90 -7.03 -21.92
N TYR A 571 4.46 -8.17 -21.37
CA TYR A 571 4.74 -8.49 -19.97
C TYR A 571 6.22 -8.78 -19.71
N GLU A 572 6.85 -8.02 -18.80
CA GLU A 572 8.24 -8.21 -18.42
C GLU A 572 8.38 -9.14 -17.20
N SER A 573 9.27 -10.13 -17.31
CA SER A 573 9.59 -11.05 -16.21
C SER A 573 10.27 -10.31 -15.06
N GLY A 574 9.48 -9.92 -14.05
CA GLY A 574 9.96 -9.16 -12.88
C GLY A 574 8.87 -8.33 -12.22
N LEU A 575 7.78 -8.02 -12.94
CA LEU A 575 6.66 -7.20 -12.45
C LEU A 575 5.91 -7.80 -11.26
N VAL A 576 5.90 -9.14 -11.12
CA VAL A 576 5.38 -9.83 -9.91
C VAL A 576 6.05 -9.32 -8.63
N ASN A 577 7.31 -8.90 -8.71
CA ASN A 577 8.12 -8.46 -7.58
C ASN A 577 8.42 -6.95 -7.62
N ALA A 578 7.62 -6.17 -8.35
CA ALA A 578 7.82 -4.72 -8.42
C ALA A 578 7.54 -4.10 -7.04
N ASN A 579 8.58 -3.50 -6.44
CA ASN A 579 8.45 -2.79 -5.17
C ASN A 579 8.15 -1.32 -5.45
N PHE A 580 7.03 -0.81 -4.95
CA PHE A 580 6.69 0.61 -5.02
C PHE A 580 7.19 1.34 -3.77
N THR A 581 7.74 2.54 -3.98
CA THR A 581 8.29 3.37 -2.88
C THR A 581 7.24 3.90 -1.90
N SER A 582 5.95 3.84 -2.23
CA SER A 582 4.80 4.22 -1.39
C SER A 582 3.85 3.05 -1.19
N GLY A 583 2.95 3.15 -0.18
CA GLY A 583 1.91 2.14 0.09
C GLY A 583 1.87 1.62 1.53
N PRO A 584 0.89 0.74 1.86
CA PRO A 584 0.75 0.19 3.20
C PRO A 584 1.91 -0.74 3.55
N GLY A 585 2.91 -0.16 4.22
CA GLY A 585 4.23 -0.77 4.44
C GLY A 585 5.36 0.25 4.41
N ALA A 586 5.11 1.50 3.99
CA ALA A 586 6.11 2.58 3.99
C ALA A 586 6.42 3.14 5.40
N GLY A 587 6.58 2.28 6.41
CA GLY A 587 7.12 2.62 7.73
C GLY A 587 8.53 2.06 7.90
N TYR A 588 9.21 2.44 8.97
CA TYR A 588 10.44 1.77 9.41
C TYR A 588 10.16 1.08 10.76
N GLU A 589 10.43 -0.22 10.85
CA GLU A 589 10.55 -0.92 12.12
C GLU A 589 11.95 -0.66 12.70
N ILE A 590 12.01 -0.34 13.98
CA ILE A 590 13.28 -0.22 14.71
C ILE A 590 13.78 -1.64 15.03
N LEU A 591 14.87 -2.05 14.37
CA LEU A 591 15.52 -3.34 14.62
C LEU A 591 16.42 -3.29 15.85
N SER A 592 17.14 -2.19 16.01
CA SER A 592 18.10 -2.00 17.09
C SER A 592 18.18 -0.53 17.49
N TRP A 593 18.43 -0.31 18.78
CA TRP A 593 18.74 1.01 19.34
C TRP A 593 19.85 0.82 20.34
N THR A 594 21.05 1.28 20.00
CA THR A 594 22.24 1.06 20.82
C THR A 594 23.10 2.31 20.93
N GLU A 595 23.76 2.45 22.09
CA GLU A 595 24.85 3.39 22.23
C GLU A 595 26.15 2.75 21.74
N ILE A 596 26.96 3.51 20.99
CA ILE A 596 28.22 3.05 20.39
C ILE A 596 29.40 3.94 20.81
N GLU A 597 30.62 3.41 20.73
CA GLU A 597 31.86 4.12 21.11
C GLU A 597 32.33 5.17 20.09
#